data_AF-A0A3R6FIT3-F1
#
_entry.id   AF-A0A3R6FIT3-F1
#
_cell.length_a   1.000
_cell.length_b   1.000
_cell.length_c   1.000
_cell.angle_alpha   90.00
_cell.angle_beta   90.00
_cell.angle_gamma   90.00
#
_symmetry.space_group_name_H-M   'P 1'
#
loop_
_entity.id
_entity.type
_entity.pdbx_description
1 polymer ?
#
loop_
_entity_poly.entity_id
_entity_poly.type
_entity_poly.pdbx_seq_one_letter_code
_entity_poly.pdbx_strand_id
1 'polypeptide(L)'
;MKEQFKKSILQEAIQGKLVPQLTEEGTAQDLLEQIKTEKQKLVKEGKLKKSALNDSVIFRGDDNKYYTINKKERISVDDEIPFDIPNTWEWCRLGTLFSHCTGKALNALNQKGELMTYITTSNLYWDRFELDNLKQMRFTDEEIEKCTATFGDLLVCEGGDIGRAAIWNYQYDIRIQNHIHKLRAYKQLCTKFFFWVFYFYKATGRIGGKGIGIQGLSSKALDKILIPLPPLKEQQRIVAQIEKLFEQLH
;
A
#
# COMPACT_ATOMS: atom_id res chain seq x y z
N MET A 1 20.10 -11.11 -15.77
CA MET A 1 21.01 -11.01 -14.60
C MET A 1 20.60 -9.86 -13.66
N LYS A 2 20.60 -8.59 -14.09
CA LYS A 2 20.22 -7.44 -13.23
C LYS A 2 18.81 -7.54 -12.60
N GLU A 3 17.77 -7.88 -13.37
CA GLU A 3 16.40 -7.99 -12.83
C GLU A 3 16.22 -9.18 -11.85
N GLN A 4 16.92 -10.29 -12.08
CA GLN A 4 16.89 -11.43 -11.17
C GLN A 4 17.56 -11.07 -9.83
N PHE A 5 18.64 -10.28 -9.87
CA PHE A 5 19.31 -9.80 -8.68
C PHE A 5 18.47 -8.80 -7.89
N LYS A 6 17.82 -7.84 -8.57
CA LYS A 6 16.84 -6.93 -7.93
C LYS A 6 15.72 -7.70 -7.24
N LYS A 7 15.16 -8.70 -7.91
CA LYS A 7 14.11 -9.57 -7.31
C LYS A 7 14.63 -10.29 -6.07
N SER A 8 15.87 -10.77 -6.09
CA SER A 8 16.50 -11.43 -4.93
C SER A 8 16.66 -10.46 -3.76
N ILE A 9 17.17 -9.24 -3.99
CA ILE A 9 17.31 -8.21 -2.95
C ILE A 9 15.95 -7.89 -2.34
N LEU A 10 14.93 -7.68 -3.17
CA LEU A 10 13.59 -7.37 -2.70
C LEU A 10 12.96 -8.53 -1.93
N GLN A 11 13.24 -9.78 -2.32
CA GLN A 11 12.80 -10.95 -1.57
C GLN A 11 13.41 -10.98 -0.16
N GLU A 12 14.73 -10.80 -0.04
CA GLU A 12 15.39 -10.75 1.27
C GLU A 12 14.89 -9.55 2.09
N ALA A 13 14.59 -8.42 1.44
CA ALA A 13 14.05 -7.23 2.10
C ALA A 13 12.69 -7.49 2.75
N ILE A 14 11.73 -8.03 2.01
CA ILE A 14 10.36 -8.25 2.52
C ILE A 14 10.25 -9.46 3.44
N GLN A 15 11.30 -10.30 3.50
CA GLN A 15 11.41 -11.42 4.44
C GLN A 15 12.15 -11.04 5.73
N GLY A 16 12.56 -9.77 5.87
CA GLY A 16 13.30 -9.29 7.06
C GLY A 16 14.71 -9.84 7.19
N LYS A 17 15.33 -10.24 6.07
CA LYS A 17 16.66 -10.84 6.00
C LYS A 17 17.72 -9.89 5.45
N LEU A 18 17.31 -8.79 4.81
CA LEU A 18 18.23 -7.83 4.19
C LEU A 18 19.05 -7.01 5.21
N VAL A 19 18.49 -6.78 6.40
CA VAL A 19 19.14 -6.03 7.48
C VAL A 19 19.02 -6.80 8.80
N PRO A 20 19.94 -6.60 9.76
CA PRO A 20 19.82 -7.20 11.09
C PRO A 20 18.54 -6.77 11.83
N GLN A 21 17.96 -7.68 12.61
CA GLN A 21 16.85 -7.40 13.52
C GLN A 21 17.39 -6.70 14.79
N LEU A 22 16.82 -5.55 15.14
CA LEU A 22 17.26 -4.73 16.28
C LEU A 22 16.13 -4.60 17.32
N THR A 23 16.38 -5.02 18.55
CA THR A 23 15.35 -5.07 19.60
C THR A 23 14.92 -3.67 20.08
N GLU A 24 15.82 -2.69 19.99
CA GLU A 24 15.56 -1.28 20.31
C GLU A 24 14.61 -0.58 19.31
N GLU A 25 14.29 -1.22 18.20
CA GLU A 25 13.36 -0.71 17.19
C GLU A 25 11.89 -1.07 17.50
N GLY A 26 11.66 -1.89 18.53
CA GLY A 26 10.34 -2.34 18.95
C GLY A 26 9.79 -3.44 18.04
N THR A 27 8.47 -3.60 18.06
CA THR A 27 7.77 -4.61 17.26
C THR A 27 6.76 -3.99 16.31
N ALA A 28 6.39 -4.73 15.26
CA ALA A 28 5.29 -4.34 14.38
C ALA A 28 3.93 -4.29 15.09
N GLN A 29 3.77 -5.07 16.17
CA GLN A 29 2.58 -5.04 17.00
C GLN A 29 2.38 -3.68 17.67
N ASP A 30 3.45 -3.04 18.14
CA ASP A 30 3.40 -1.68 18.71
C ASP A 30 2.89 -0.66 17.67
N LEU A 31 3.34 -0.81 16.42
CA LEU A 31 2.90 0.04 15.31
C LEU A 31 1.42 -0.18 14.96
N LEU A 32 0.95 -1.44 14.95
CA LEU A 32 -0.47 -1.76 14.75
C LEU A 32 -1.36 -1.16 15.84
N GLU A 33 -0.91 -1.18 17.10
CA GLU A 33 -1.64 -0.57 18.21
C GLU A 33 -1.72 0.96 18.08
N GLN A 34 -0.64 1.60 17.66
CA GLN A 34 -0.64 3.04 17.36
C GLN A 34 -1.61 3.39 16.21
N ILE A 35 -1.62 2.59 15.15
CA ILE A 35 -2.55 2.76 14.02
C ILE A 35 -4.00 2.59 14.49
N LYS A 36 -4.28 1.57 15.30
CA LYS A 36 -5.62 1.35 15.87
C LYS A 36 -6.08 2.54 16.69
N THR A 37 -5.23 3.08 17.54
CA THR A 37 -5.50 4.29 18.35
C THR A 37 -5.79 5.50 17.46
N GLU A 38 -5.00 5.71 16.42
CA GLU A 38 -5.20 6.83 15.47
C GLU A 38 -6.52 6.68 14.71
N LYS A 39 -6.86 5.47 14.25
CA LYS A 39 -8.16 5.20 13.60
C LYS A 39 -9.33 5.47 14.55
N GLN A 40 -9.22 5.09 15.82
CA GLN A 40 -10.26 5.39 16.82
C GLN A 40 -10.45 6.90 17.01
N LYS A 41 -9.35 7.68 17.03
CA LYS A 41 -9.41 9.14 17.08
C LYS A 41 -10.10 9.72 15.85
N LEU A 42 -9.72 9.30 14.65
CA LEU A 42 -10.34 9.75 13.39
C LEU A 42 -11.83 9.41 13.29
N VAL A 43 -12.26 8.26 13.85
CA VAL A 43 -13.69 7.91 13.97
C VAL A 43 -14.42 8.84 14.93
N LYS A 44 -13.82 9.19 16.08
CA LYS A 44 -14.39 10.17 17.02
C LYS A 44 -14.52 11.57 16.41
N GLU A 45 -13.59 11.95 15.54
CA GLU A 45 -13.59 13.21 14.78
C GLU A 45 -14.55 13.19 13.58
N GLY A 46 -15.19 12.06 13.26
CA GLY A 46 -16.10 11.93 12.12
C GLY A 46 -15.41 11.81 10.75
N LYS A 47 -14.07 11.73 10.71
CA LYS A 47 -13.27 11.58 9.48
C LYS A 47 -13.24 10.15 8.94
N LEU A 48 -13.55 9.17 9.78
CA LEU A 48 -13.66 7.76 9.39
C LEU A 48 -14.98 7.14 9.86
N LYS A 49 -15.48 6.20 9.07
CA LYS A 49 -16.63 5.37 9.47
C LYS A 49 -16.19 4.36 10.54
N LYS A 50 -17.09 4.02 11.47
CA LYS A 50 -16.85 2.98 12.50
C LYS A 50 -16.41 1.63 11.92
N SER A 51 -16.84 1.30 10.69
CA SER A 51 -16.43 0.09 9.99
C SER A 51 -14.93 0.00 9.74
N ALA A 52 -14.21 1.13 9.73
CA ALA A 52 -12.75 1.15 9.59
C ALA A 52 -12.03 0.52 10.80
N LEU A 53 -12.70 0.32 11.94
CA LEU A 53 -12.11 -0.32 13.13
C LEU A 53 -12.24 -1.85 13.11
N ASN A 54 -12.90 -2.43 12.10
CA ASN A 54 -13.13 -3.86 11.98
C ASN A 54 -11.96 -4.58 11.29
N ASP A 55 -10.73 -4.21 11.65
CA ASP A 55 -9.54 -4.80 11.06
C ASP A 55 -9.46 -6.29 11.40
N SER A 56 -9.17 -7.11 10.39
CA SER A 56 -8.84 -8.52 10.61
C SER A 56 -7.45 -8.61 11.21
N VAL A 57 -7.38 -8.93 12.50
CA VAL A 57 -6.11 -9.19 13.20
C VAL A 57 -5.61 -10.56 12.79
N ILE A 58 -4.42 -10.59 12.21
CA ILE A 58 -3.71 -11.81 11.88
C ILE A 58 -2.70 -12.05 13.00
N PHE A 59 -2.62 -13.28 13.48
CA PHE A 59 -1.70 -13.66 14.56
C PHE A 59 -1.19 -15.08 14.34
N ARG A 60 -0.01 -15.35 14.89
CA ARG A 60 0.62 -16.68 14.85
C ARG A 60 0.19 -17.50 16.07
N GLY A 61 -0.26 -18.74 15.83
CA GLY A 61 -0.60 -19.68 16.91
C GLY A 61 0.61 -20.47 17.40
N ASP A 62 0.43 -21.21 18.51
CA ASP A 62 1.46 -22.08 19.10
C ASP A 62 1.92 -23.21 18.16
N ASP A 63 1.10 -23.54 17.17
CA ASP A 63 1.38 -24.49 16.10
C ASP A 63 2.16 -23.87 14.92
N ASN A 64 2.70 -22.65 15.11
CA ASN A 64 3.42 -21.85 14.13
C ASN A 64 2.63 -21.43 12.88
N LYS A 65 1.32 -21.68 12.85
CA LYS A 65 0.42 -21.30 11.74
C LYS A 65 -0.22 -19.94 11.96
N TYR A 66 -0.66 -19.31 10.88
CA TYR A 66 -1.32 -18.01 10.93
C TYR A 66 -2.85 -18.09 10.92
N TYR A 67 -3.47 -17.24 11.73
CA TYR A 67 -4.91 -17.22 11.95
C TYR A 67 -5.47 -15.80 11.95
N THR A 68 -6.75 -15.68 11.61
CA THR A 68 -7.55 -14.46 11.81
C THR A 68 -8.81 -14.77 12.60
N ILE A 69 -9.38 -13.76 13.27
CA ILE A 69 -10.71 -13.86 13.87
C ILE A 69 -11.75 -13.24 12.94
N ASN A 70 -12.80 -13.99 12.62
CA ASN A 70 -13.97 -13.48 11.91
C ASN A 70 -15.23 -13.95 12.64
N LYS A 71 -16.12 -13.02 13.04
CA LYS A 71 -17.35 -13.34 13.81
C LYS A 71 -17.12 -14.26 15.03
N LYS A 72 -15.99 -14.08 15.73
CA LYS A 72 -15.53 -14.88 16.89
C LYS A 72 -15.03 -16.30 16.55
N GLU A 73 -14.94 -16.66 15.28
CA GLU A 73 -14.34 -17.92 14.83
C GLU A 73 -12.87 -17.70 14.45
N ARG A 74 -12.02 -18.64 14.85
CA ARG A 74 -10.61 -18.70 14.45
C ARG A 74 -10.52 -19.37 13.08
N ILE A 75 -10.06 -18.63 12.08
CA ILE A 75 -9.92 -19.09 10.71
C ILE A 75 -8.43 -19.15 10.38
N SER A 76 -7.96 -20.30 9.89
CA SER A 76 -6.59 -20.44 9.37
C SER A 76 -6.43 -19.58 8.11
N VAL A 77 -5.36 -18.80 8.05
CA VAL A 77 -4.94 -18.04 6.87
C VAL A 77 -3.54 -18.46 6.41
N ASP A 78 -3.04 -19.59 6.93
CA ASP A 78 -1.71 -20.11 6.65
C ASP A 78 -1.46 -20.34 5.15
N ASP A 79 -2.47 -20.78 4.41
CA ASP A 79 -2.41 -20.97 2.95
C ASP A 79 -2.20 -19.66 2.17
N GLU A 80 -2.50 -18.51 2.78
CA GLU A 80 -2.24 -17.19 2.20
C GLU A 80 -0.82 -16.69 2.48
N ILE A 81 -0.09 -17.31 3.42
CA ILE A 81 1.20 -16.84 3.89
C ILE A 81 2.29 -17.22 2.88
N PRO A 82 2.92 -16.23 2.23
CA PRO A 82 3.81 -16.51 1.11
C PRO A 82 5.21 -16.99 1.54
N PHE A 83 5.60 -16.69 2.78
CA PHE A 83 6.92 -16.94 3.35
C PHE A 83 6.95 -16.61 4.84
N ASP A 84 7.96 -17.11 5.54
CA ASP A 84 8.25 -16.76 6.93
C ASP A 84 8.78 -15.32 7.07
N ILE A 85 8.42 -14.68 8.17
CA ILE A 85 8.88 -13.35 8.58
C ILE A 85 9.50 -13.42 10.00
N PRO A 86 10.33 -12.44 10.40
CA PRO A 86 10.86 -12.37 11.75
C PRO A 86 9.74 -12.28 12.80
N ASN A 87 10.00 -12.75 14.03
CA ASN A 87 9.02 -12.70 15.13
C ASN A 87 8.69 -11.27 15.59
N THR A 88 9.52 -10.29 15.23
CA THR A 88 9.30 -8.85 15.47
C THR A 88 8.36 -8.22 14.45
N TRP A 89 8.07 -8.93 13.36
CA TRP A 89 7.18 -8.49 12.28
C TRP A 89 5.80 -9.11 12.43
N GLU A 90 4.83 -8.47 11.78
CA GLU A 90 3.47 -8.98 11.72
C GLU A 90 3.00 -9.07 10.27
N TRP A 91 2.14 -10.04 9.98
CA TRP A 91 1.35 -10.01 8.75
C TRP A 91 0.10 -9.18 9.00
N CYS A 92 -0.23 -8.27 8.08
CA CYS A 92 -1.48 -7.51 8.18
C CYS A 92 -2.12 -7.31 6.80
N ARG A 93 -3.37 -6.85 6.80
CA ARG A 93 -4.08 -6.47 5.58
C ARG A 93 -3.75 -5.02 5.24
N LEU A 94 -3.58 -4.70 3.96
CA LEU A 94 -3.22 -3.35 3.51
C LEU A 94 -4.22 -2.28 4.00
N GLY A 95 -5.52 -2.59 4.04
CA GLY A 95 -6.56 -1.70 4.55
C GLY A 95 -6.44 -1.38 6.06
N THR A 96 -5.67 -2.17 6.82
CA THR A 96 -5.32 -1.84 8.21
C THR A 96 -4.41 -0.61 8.26
N LEU A 97 -3.46 -0.50 7.32
CA LEU A 97 -2.41 0.52 7.31
C LEU A 97 -2.79 1.79 6.56
N PHE A 98 -3.55 1.64 5.46
CA PHE A 98 -3.85 2.73 4.54
C PHE A 98 -5.35 3.01 4.44
N SER A 99 -5.69 4.29 4.45
CA SER A 99 -6.93 4.80 3.89
C SER A 99 -6.86 4.74 2.37
N HIS A 100 -7.87 4.13 1.77
CA HIS A 100 -7.97 3.95 0.32
C HIS A 100 -9.05 4.85 -0.28
N CYS A 101 -8.77 5.41 -1.45
CA CYS A 101 -9.79 6.02 -2.31
C CYS A 101 -9.49 5.76 -3.79
N THR A 102 -10.52 5.47 -4.58
CA THR A 102 -10.44 5.50 -6.05
C THR A 102 -10.75 6.91 -6.56
N GLY A 103 -10.10 7.29 -7.66
CA GLY A 103 -10.37 8.58 -8.28
C GLY A 103 -11.75 8.69 -8.93
N LYS A 104 -12.01 9.86 -9.52
CA LYS A 104 -13.28 10.16 -10.18
C LYS A 104 -13.32 9.54 -11.58
N ALA A 105 -14.46 8.93 -11.95
CA ALA A 105 -14.69 8.44 -13.31
C ALA A 105 -14.94 9.62 -14.26
N LEU A 106 -14.62 9.47 -15.54
CA LEU A 106 -14.96 10.48 -16.56
C LEU A 106 -16.30 10.11 -17.21
N ASN A 107 -17.30 10.98 -17.06
CA ASN A 107 -18.67 10.74 -17.53
C ASN A 107 -19.22 12.03 -18.14
N ALA A 108 -20.14 11.93 -19.10
CA ALA A 108 -20.78 13.08 -19.75
C ALA A 108 -21.55 14.02 -18.78
N LEU A 109 -21.89 13.50 -17.59
CA LEU A 109 -22.57 14.22 -16.51
C LEU A 109 -21.62 15.03 -15.60
N ASN A 110 -20.30 14.94 -15.79
CA ASN A 110 -19.29 15.62 -14.96
C ASN A 110 -19.17 17.11 -15.30
N GLN A 111 -20.29 17.84 -15.27
CA GLN A 111 -20.38 19.24 -15.68
C GLN A 111 -20.36 20.22 -14.50
N LYS A 112 -20.41 19.72 -13.27
CA LYS A 112 -20.42 20.54 -12.03
C LYS A 112 -19.04 20.57 -11.39
N GLY A 113 -18.76 21.68 -10.69
CA GLY A 113 -17.53 21.89 -9.94
C GLY A 113 -16.44 22.62 -10.73
N GLU A 114 -15.25 22.70 -10.14
CA GLU A 114 -14.11 23.44 -10.66
C GLU A 114 -13.31 22.60 -11.66
N LEU A 115 -12.87 23.20 -12.76
CA LEU A 115 -12.04 22.54 -13.76
C LEU A 115 -10.62 22.39 -13.22
N MET A 116 -10.18 21.15 -13.01
CA MET A 116 -8.87 20.85 -12.41
C MET A 116 -8.13 19.79 -13.20
N THR A 117 -6.80 19.83 -13.12
CA THR A 117 -5.93 18.81 -13.72
C THR A 117 -5.98 17.51 -12.93
N TYR A 118 -5.89 16.39 -13.65
CA TYR A 118 -5.84 15.07 -13.05
C TYR A 118 -4.86 14.16 -13.78
N ILE A 119 -4.37 13.15 -13.05
CA ILE A 119 -3.55 12.08 -13.61
C ILE A 119 -4.38 10.81 -13.84
N THR A 120 -3.98 10.06 -14.85
CA THR A 120 -4.54 8.74 -15.18
C THR A 120 -3.45 7.68 -15.12
N THR A 121 -3.82 6.42 -15.35
CA THR A 121 -2.86 5.32 -15.38
C THR A 121 -1.78 5.51 -16.45
N SER A 122 -2.01 6.32 -17.50
CA SER A 122 -0.98 6.66 -18.49
C SER A 122 0.07 7.65 -17.98
N ASN A 123 -0.19 8.35 -16.88
CA ASN A 123 0.74 9.30 -16.27
C ASN A 123 1.54 8.66 -15.14
N LEU A 124 1.09 7.52 -14.60
CA LEU A 124 1.67 6.84 -13.45
C LEU A 124 2.52 5.65 -13.90
N TYR A 125 3.84 5.70 -13.69
CA TYR A 125 4.78 4.63 -13.97
C TYR A 125 5.48 4.17 -12.69
N TRP A 126 6.26 3.09 -12.75
CA TRP A 126 7.07 2.68 -11.61
C TRP A 126 7.99 3.82 -11.16
N ASP A 127 7.75 4.29 -9.94
CA ASP A 127 8.52 5.33 -9.24
C ASP A 127 8.60 6.70 -9.93
N ARG A 128 7.77 6.95 -10.95
CA ARG A 128 7.78 8.24 -11.67
C ARG A 128 6.41 8.61 -12.21
N PHE A 129 6.28 9.89 -12.57
CA PHE A 129 5.10 10.43 -13.23
C PHE A 129 5.47 11.15 -14.52
N GLU A 130 4.64 11.00 -15.55
CA GLU A 130 4.70 11.78 -16.79
C GLU A 130 3.62 12.86 -16.76
N LEU A 131 4.03 14.12 -16.60
CA LEU A 131 3.14 15.24 -16.26
C LEU A 131 3.05 16.32 -17.35
N ASP A 132 3.68 16.12 -18.50
CA ASP A 132 3.73 17.13 -19.57
C ASP A 132 2.36 17.40 -20.20
N ASN A 133 1.50 16.38 -20.25
CA ASN A 133 0.19 16.44 -20.92
C ASN A 133 -0.92 15.94 -20.00
N LEU A 134 -1.30 16.77 -19.02
CA LEU A 134 -2.39 16.47 -18.09
C LEU A 134 -3.76 16.82 -18.69
N LYS A 135 -4.72 15.94 -18.44
CA LYS A 135 -6.12 16.17 -18.79
C LYS A 135 -6.80 16.98 -17.69
N GLN A 136 -7.93 17.58 -18.03
CA GLN A 136 -8.76 18.33 -17.09
C GLN A 136 -10.19 17.78 -17.06
N MET A 137 -10.80 17.80 -15.88
CA MET A 137 -12.24 17.57 -15.70
C MET A 137 -12.74 18.36 -14.51
N ARG A 138 -14.06 18.52 -14.39
CA ARG A 138 -14.65 19.25 -13.27
C ARG A 138 -14.74 18.37 -12.02
N PHE A 139 -14.46 18.93 -10.85
CA PHE A 139 -14.60 18.27 -9.55
C PHE A 139 -15.43 19.13 -8.59
N THR A 140 -16.38 18.53 -7.90
CA THR A 140 -17.07 19.15 -6.76
C THR A 140 -16.17 19.13 -5.52
N ASP A 141 -16.48 19.93 -4.50
CA ASP A 141 -15.71 20.00 -3.26
C ASP A 141 -15.55 18.61 -2.59
N GLU A 142 -16.62 17.81 -2.57
CA GLU A 142 -16.59 16.44 -2.05
C GLU A 142 -15.66 15.52 -2.87
N GLU A 143 -15.63 15.68 -4.19
CA GLU A 143 -14.75 14.90 -5.06
C GLU A 143 -13.30 15.36 -4.94
N ILE A 144 -13.05 16.65 -4.72
CA ILE A 144 -11.71 17.20 -4.45
C ILE A 144 -11.16 16.58 -3.17
N GLU A 145 -11.94 16.57 -2.09
CA GLU A 145 -11.52 15.99 -0.81
C GLU A 145 -11.10 14.51 -0.95
N LYS A 146 -11.87 13.73 -1.73
CA LYS A 146 -11.65 12.29 -1.91
C LYS A 146 -10.53 11.98 -2.91
N CYS A 147 -10.56 12.61 -4.07
CA CYS A 147 -9.75 12.26 -5.24
C CYS A 147 -8.42 13.03 -5.30
N THR A 148 -8.08 13.81 -4.29
CA THR A 148 -6.80 14.53 -4.24
C THR A 148 -5.72 13.67 -3.60
N ALA A 149 -4.63 13.46 -4.34
CA ALA A 149 -3.37 12.95 -3.86
C ALA A 149 -2.48 14.10 -3.40
N THR A 150 -1.82 13.92 -2.27
CA THR A 150 -0.94 14.88 -1.61
C THR A 150 0.44 14.27 -1.42
N PHE A 151 1.42 15.08 -1.02
CA PHE A 151 2.78 14.60 -0.75
C PHE A 151 2.80 13.35 0.15
N GLY A 152 3.53 12.32 -0.27
CA GLY A 152 3.73 11.06 0.45
C GLY A 152 2.66 9.98 0.22
N ASP A 153 1.57 10.28 -0.51
CA ASP A 153 0.58 9.26 -0.88
C ASP A 153 1.17 8.24 -1.86
N LEU A 154 0.87 6.96 -1.64
CA LEU A 154 1.20 5.90 -2.60
C LEU A 154 0.05 5.76 -3.60
N LEU A 155 0.37 5.93 -4.89
CA LEU A 155 -0.59 5.78 -5.97
C LEU A 155 -0.36 4.45 -6.68
N VAL A 156 -1.43 3.67 -6.87
CA VAL A 156 -1.37 2.32 -7.46
C VAL A 156 -2.39 2.17 -8.58
N CYS A 157 -1.97 1.67 -9.74
CA CYS A 157 -2.84 1.38 -10.87
C CYS A 157 -3.79 0.22 -10.58
N GLU A 158 -5.10 0.48 -10.66
CA GLU A 158 -6.16 -0.55 -10.66
C GLU A 158 -6.28 -1.20 -12.05
N GLY A 159 -6.15 -0.39 -13.11
CA GLY A 159 -6.31 -0.78 -14.50
C GLY A 159 -5.10 -0.43 -15.38
N GLY A 160 -5.08 -0.92 -16.61
CA GLY A 160 -3.91 -0.83 -17.48
C GLY A 160 -2.81 -1.79 -16.99
N ASP A 161 -1.81 -1.26 -16.29
CA ASP A 161 -0.76 -2.07 -15.67
C ASP A 161 -1.01 -2.26 -14.18
N ILE A 162 -1.81 -3.27 -13.86
CA ILE A 162 -2.32 -3.54 -12.51
C ILE A 162 -1.17 -3.69 -11.51
N GLY A 163 -1.24 -2.94 -10.41
CA GLY A 163 -0.24 -2.96 -9.33
C GLY A 163 0.95 -2.03 -9.54
N ARG A 164 1.09 -1.39 -10.71
CA ARG A 164 2.10 -0.36 -10.94
C ARG A 164 1.91 0.80 -9.99
N ALA A 165 2.98 1.23 -9.32
CA ALA A 165 2.88 2.21 -8.27
C ALA A 165 3.97 3.28 -8.31
N ALA A 166 3.70 4.43 -7.70
CA ALA A 166 4.67 5.46 -7.39
C ALA A 166 4.17 6.31 -6.22
N ILE A 167 5.11 6.96 -5.54
CA ILE A 167 4.80 7.87 -4.43
C ILE A 167 4.70 9.28 -4.97
N TRP A 168 3.62 9.97 -4.64
CA TRP A 168 3.48 11.38 -5.00
C TRP A 168 4.43 12.24 -4.15
N ASN A 169 5.59 12.60 -4.71
CA ASN A 169 6.65 13.34 -4.02
C ASN A 169 6.69 14.84 -4.38
N TYR A 170 5.63 15.36 -4.98
CA TYR A 170 5.54 16.78 -5.34
C TYR A 170 4.93 17.59 -4.20
N GLN A 171 5.38 18.84 -4.04
CA GLN A 171 4.91 19.77 -3.00
C GLN A 171 3.58 20.46 -3.37
N TYR A 172 2.81 19.86 -4.27
CA TYR A 172 1.49 20.33 -4.68
C TYR A 172 0.55 19.15 -4.85
N ASP A 173 -0.74 19.43 -4.77
CA ASP A 173 -1.81 18.44 -4.82
C ASP A 173 -2.25 18.13 -6.25
N ILE A 174 -2.62 16.88 -6.53
CA ILE A 174 -3.11 16.45 -7.84
C ILE A 174 -4.36 15.59 -7.73
N ARG A 175 -5.28 15.69 -8.69
CA ARG A 175 -6.48 14.85 -8.71
C ARG A 175 -6.19 13.55 -9.44
N ILE A 176 -6.88 12.47 -9.07
CA ILE A 176 -6.73 11.16 -9.69
C ILE A 176 -8.03 10.69 -10.36
N GLN A 177 -7.88 9.92 -11.44
CA GLN A 177 -8.99 9.23 -12.12
C GLN A 177 -9.29 7.86 -11.49
N ASN A 178 -10.51 7.32 -11.73
CA ASN A 178 -11.05 6.07 -11.18
C ASN A 178 -10.21 4.79 -11.36
N HIS A 179 -9.16 4.77 -12.17
CA HIS A 179 -8.26 3.62 -12.31
C HIS A 179 -6.94 3.75 -11.54
N ILE A 180 -6.86 4.75 -10.66
CA ILE A 180 -5.77 4.91 -9.70
C ILE A 180 -6.36 4.78 -8.29
N HIS A 181 -5.70 3.99 -7.46
CA HIS A 181 -5.89 3.98 -6.02
C HIS A 181 -4.94 4.97 -5.37
N LYS A 182 -5.49 5.82 -4.50
CA LYS A 182 -4.72 6.59 -3.53
C LYS A 182 -4.68 5.81 -2.22
N LEU A 183 -3.49 5.55 -1.72
CA LEU A 183 -3.24 4.94 -0.42
C LEU A 183 -2.56 5.98 0.48
N ARG A 184 -3.28 6.42 1.52
CA ARG A 184 -2.78 7.34 2.55
C ARG A 184 -2.64 6.63 3.87
N ALA A 185 -1.45 6.61 4.45
CA ALA A 185 -1.23 5.91 5.71
C ALA A 185 -2.02 6.55 6.85
N TYR A 186 -2.65 5.74 7.71
CA TYR A 186 -3.34 6.25 8.90
C TYR A 186 -2.37 6.82 9.93
N LYS A 187 -1.17 6.25 10.00
CA LYS A 187 -0.07 6.67 10.87
C LYS A 187 1.20 6.75 10.04
N GLN A 188 2.24 7.39 10.58
CA GLN A 188 3.54 7.48 9.92
C GLN A 188 4.08 6.07 9.59
N LEU A 189 4.41 5.87 8.32
CA LEU A 189 4.99 4.66 7.75
C LEU A 189 6.14 5.04 6.81
N CYS A 190 7.06 4.13 6.54
CA CYS A 190 7.97 4.28 5.41
C CYS A 190 7.23 3.86 4.13
N THR A 191 6.52 4.77 3.47
CA THR A 191 5.73 4.47 2.26
C THR A 191 6.55 3.76 1.17
N LYS A 192 7.84 4.07 1.06
CA LYS A 192 8.76 3.44 0.10
C LYS A 192 8.95 1.94 0.33
N PHE A 193 8.87 1.46 1.58
CA PHE A 193 8.88 0.02 1.86
C PHE A 193 7.69 -0.68 1.19
N PHE A 194 6.48 -0.12 1.34
CA PHE A 194 5.27 -0.69 0.73
C PHE A 194 5.27 -0.57 -0.79
N PHE A 195 5.84 0.50 -1.35
CA PHE A 195 6.12 0.58 -2.79
C PHE A 195 6.96 -0.63 -3.27
N TRP A 196 8.02 -1.00 -2.55
CA TRP A 196 8.83 -2.16 -2.88
C TRP A 196 8.10 -3.49 -2.71
N VAL A 197 7.21 -3.60 -1.72
CA VAL A 197 6.30 -4.76 -1.59
C VAL A 197 5.41 -4.91 -2.83
N PHE A 198 4.79 -3.82 -3.30
CA PHE A 198 3.98 -3.82 -4.53
C PHE A 198 4.82 -4.21 -5.76
N TYR A 199 6.02 -3.64 -5.89
CA TYR A 199 6.94 -3.99 -6.97
C TYR A 199 7.26 -5.48 -6.97
N PHE A 200 7.63 -6.03 -5.81
CA PHE A 200 7.92 -7.46 -5.69
C PHE A 200 6.70 -8.33 -5.99
N TYR A 201 5.52 -7.99 -5.46
CA TYR A 201 4.29 -8.73 -5.71
C TYR A 201 3.93 -8.76 -7.19
N LYS A 202 4.10 -7.64 -7.91
CA LYS A 202 3.96 -7.62 -9.37
C LYS A 202 5.00 -8.50 -10.04
N ALA A 203 6.28 -8.36 -9.69
CA ALA A 203 7.39 -9.10 -10.28
C ALA A 203 7.29 -10.62 -10.04
N THR A 204 6.58 -11.05 -9.00
CA THR A 204 6.31 -12.47 -8.72
C THR A 204 4.95 -12.95 -9.23
N GLY A 205 4.19 -12.10 -9.94
CA GLY A 205 2.86 -12.44 -10.46
C GLY A 205 1.77 -12.60 -9.40
N ARG A 206 2.02 -12.14 -8.16
CA ARG A 206 1.03 -12.14 -7.07
C ARG A 206 -0.06 -11.08 -7.28
N ILE A 207 0.29 -9.97 -7.94
CA ILE A 207 -0.64 -8.93 -8.40
C ILE A 207 -0.50 -8.79 -9.90
N GLY A 208 -1.62 -8.80 -10.63
CA GLY A 208 -1.69 -8.57 -12.07
C GLY A 208 -0.92 -9.61 -12.91
N GLY A 209 -0.67 -10.81 -12.38
CA GLY A 209 -0.12 -11.96 -13.12
C GLY A 209 -1.22 -12.75 -13.83
N LYS A 210 -0.91 -13.82 -14.58
CA LYS A 210 -1.90 -14.69 -15.28
C LYS A 210 -2.31 -15.96 -14.51
N GLY A 211 -1.94 -16.08 -13.23
CA GLY A 211 -2.12 -17.29 -12.41
C GLY A 211 -3.19 -17.15 -11.30
N ILE A 212 -2.99 -17.84 -10.18
CA ILE A 212 -3.91 -17.81 -9.01
C ILE A 212 -3.84 -16.47 -8.24
N GLY A 213 -2.81 -15.65 -8.49
CA GLY A 213 -2.65 -14.32 -7.89
C GLY A 213 -3.79 -13.35 -8.24
N ILE A 214 -3.79 -12.18 -7.59
CA ILE A 214 -4.81 -11.15 -7.74
C ILE A 214 -4.83 -10.63 -9.17
N GLN A 215 -5.83 -11.05 -9.96
CA GLN A 215 -5.97 -10.69 -11.38
C GLN A 215 -6.45 -9.25 -11.58
N GLY A 216 -7.33 -8.78 -10.70
CA GLY A 216 -7.88 -7.43 -10.71
C GLY A 216 -7.74 -6.80 -9.33
N LEU A 217 -7.33 -5.54 -9.28
CA LEU A 217 -7.03 -4.85 -8.04
C LEU A 217 -8.21 -4.01 -7.54
N SER A 218 -9.44 -4.55 -7.53
CA SER A 218 -10.58 -3.78 -7.00
C SER A 218 -10.32 -3.29 -5.57
N SER A 219 -11.02 -2.24 -5.11
CA SER A 219 -10.87 -1.71 -3.73
C SER A 219 -10.93 -2.80 -2.66
N LYS A 220 -11.84 -3.77 -2.81
CA LYS A 220 -11.98 -4.91 -1.88
C LYS A 220 -10.80 -5.88 -1.94
N ALA A 221 -10.23 -6.09 -3.12
CA ALA A 221 -9.06 -6.94 -3.28
C ALA A 221 -7.82 -6.24 -2.70
N LEU A 222 -7.66 -4.94 -2.99
CA LEU A 222 -6.59 -4.09 -2.48
C LEU A 222 -6.58 -4.06 -0.95
N ASP A 223 -7.71 -3.79 -0.31
CA ASP A 223 -7.85 -3.77 1.16
C ASP A 223 -7.39 -5.08 1.81
N LYS A 224 -7.63 -6.20 1.13
CA LYS A 224 -7.33 -7.55 1.62
C LYS A 224 -5.93 -8.04 1.27
N ILE A 225 -5.10 -7.26 0.57
CA ILE A 225 -3.73 -7.70 0.27
C ILE A 225 -3.00 -7.95 1.57
N LEU A 226 -2.44 -9.15 1.69
CA LEU A 226 -1.60 -9.54 2.81
C LEU A 226 -0.19 -8.96 2.62
N ILE A 227 0.29 -8.18 3.57
CA ILE A 227 1.59 -7.50 3.51
C ILE A 227 2.39 -7.73 4.80
N PRO A 228 3.72 -7.87 4.69
CA PRO A 228 4.56 -7.95 5.86
C PRO A 228 4.73 -6.53 6.44
N LEU A 229 4.69 -6.42 7.76
CA LEU A 229 4.88 -5.18 8.49
C LEU A 229 6.09 -5.32 9.44
N PRO A 230 7.20 -4.62 9.16
CA PRO A 230 8.30 -4.41 10.12
C PRO A 230 7.99 -3.26 11.09
N PRO A 231 8.75 -3.13 12.20
CA PRO A 231 8.87 -1.89 12.95
C PRO A 231 9.28 -0.69 12.05
N LEU A 232 8.81 0.51 12.37
CA LEU A 232 8.98 1.69 11.50
C LEU A 232 10.46 2.01 11.18
N LYS A 233 11.35 1.95 12.18
CA LYS A 233 12.78 2.22 11.97
C LYS A 233 13.42 1.16 11.08
N GLU A 234 13.01 -0.10 11.23
CA GLU A 234 13.48 -1.18 10.38
C GLU A 234 13.01 -1.00 8.93
N GLN A 235 11.76 -0.57 8.70
CA GLN A 235 11.27 -0.23 7.35
C GLN A 235 12.21 0.77 6.66
N GLN A 236 12.66 1.80 7.38
CA GLN A 236 13.57 2.84 6.87
C GLN A 236 14.96 2.27 6.55
N ARG A 237 15.53 1.45 7.44
CA ARG A 237 16.81 0.76 7.22
C ARG A 237 16.78 -0.17 6.02
N ILE A 238 15.69 -0.93 5.86
CA ILE A 238 15.49 -1.81 4.71
C ILE A 238 15.49 -1.00 3.42
N VAL A 239 14.73 0.10 3.37
CA VAL A 239 14.68 0.98 2.19
C VAL A 239 16.06 1.56 1.87
N ALA A 240 16.76 2.09 2.87
CA ALA A 240 18.11 2.63 2.69
C ALA A 240 19.09 1.57 2.13
N GLN A 241 18.97 0.33 2.61
CA GLN A 241 19.81 -0.77 2.14
C GLN A 241 19.43 -1.23 0.72
N ILE A 242 18.13 -1.25 0.36
CA ILE A 242 17.68 -1.51 -1.02
C ILE A 242 18.28 -0.47 -1.97
N GLU A 243 18.13 0.83 -1.64
CA GLU A 243 18.59 1.93 -2.47
C GLU A 243 20.11 1.88 -2.68
N LYS A 244 20.88 1.70 -1.60
CA LYS A 244 22.33 1.51 -1.66
C LYS A 244 22.74 0.35 -2.58
N LEU A 245 22.06 -0.79 -2.50
CA LEU A 245 22.38 -1.95 -3.34
C LEU A 245 21.96 -1.73 -4.79
N PHE A 246 20.88 -1.00 -5.04
CA PHE A 246 20.41 -0.71 -6.39
C PHE A 246 21.33 0.28 -7.10
N GLU A 247 21.86 1.28 -6.40
CA GLU A 247 22.88 2.19 -6.94
C GLU A 247 24.13 1.44 -7.43
N GLN A 248 24.53 0.37 -6.74
CA GLN A 248 25.68 -0.46 -7.14
C GLN A 248 25.41 -1.33 -8.38
N LEU A 249 24.15 -1.47 -8.79
CA LEU A 249 23.76 -2.24 -9.98
C LEU A 249 23.70 -1.37 -11.25
N HIS A 250 23.88 -0.06 -11.11
CA HIS A 250 23.81 0.88 -12.22
C HIS A 250 25.11 0.80 -13.03
#